data_AF-W4LE15-F1
#
_entry.id   AF-W4LE15-F1
#
_cell.length_a   1.000
_cell.length_b   1.000
_cell.length_c   1.000
_cell.angle_alpha   90.00
_cell.angle_beta   90.00
_cell.angle_gamma   90.00
#
_symmetry.space_group_name_H-M   'P 1'
#
loop_
_entity.id
_entity.type
_entity.pdbx_description
1 polymer ?
#
loop_
_entity_poly.entity_id
_entity_poly.type
_entity_poly.pdbx_seq_one_letter_code
_entity_poly.pdbx_strand_id
1 'polypeptide(L)'
;MQTDQPGPGTQMPMERLTCQQVTDVIIDYLTGDMQPETKRLFSDHLEGCPDCHAFFNTYNGTVRATRSLSYDAVPDEMRNRVRQFLLKTIAGE
;
A
#
# COMPACT_ATOMS: atom_id res chain seq x y z
N MET A 1 -34.04 -1.82 36.57
CA MET A 1 -33.49 -3.02 35.91
C MET A 1 -32.56 -2.53 34.81
N GLN A 2 -31.24 -2.58 35.06
CA GLN A 2 -30.18 -2.57 34.02
C GLN A 2 -30.43 -3.75 33.04
N THR A 3 -30.00 -3.84 31.79
CA THR A 3 -28.93 -3.31 30.90
C THR A 3 -29.51 -3.32 29.46
N ASP A 4 -29.08 -2.53 28.49
CA ASP A 4 -27.90 -2.81 27.66
C ASP A 4 -27.62 -1.58 26.77
N GLN A 5 -26.53 -0.88 27.05
CA GLN A 5 -26.00 0.11 26.12
C GLN A 5 -25.26 -0.63 25.01
N PRO A 6 -25.47 -0.33 23.72
CA PRO A 6 -24.52 -0.73 22.69
C PRO A 6 -23.19 -0.02 22.96
N GLY A 7 -22.12 -0.80 23.15
CA GLY A 7 -20.76 -0.28 23.31
C GLY A 7 -20.29 0.51 22.09
N PRO A 8 -19.17 1.24 22.17
CA PRO A 8 -18.66 2.04 21.06
C PRO A 8 -18.02 1.12 20.02
N GLY A 9 -18.84 0.41 19.26
CA GLY A 9 -18.48 0.00 17.92
C GLY A 9 -18.42 1.29 17.13
N THR A 10 -17.21 1.80 16.92
CA THR A 10 -16.92 2.91 15.99
C THR A 10 -17.61 2.58 14.67
N GLN A 11 -18.79 3.17 14.48
CA GLN A 11 -19.48 3.18 13.20
C GLN A 11 -18.74 4.22 12.38
N MET A 12 -17.66 3.78 11.71
CA MET A 12 -17.02 4.55 10.66
C MET A 12 -18.12 4.87 9.65
N PRO A 13 -18.35 6.15 9.29
CA PRO A 13 -19.19 6.48 8.16
C PRO A 13 -18.75 5.63 6.95
N MET A 14 -19.67 5.27 6.05
CA MET A 14 -19.30 4.74 4.73
C MET A 14 -18.61 5.86 3.92
N GLU A 15 -17.43 6.28 4.38
CA GLU A 15 -16.50 7.08 3.63
C GLU A 15 -16.03 6.23 2.46
N ARG A 16 -16.24 6.76 1.26
CA ARG A 16 -15.69 6.16 0.05
C ARG A 16 -14.18 6.14 0.19
N LEU A 17 -13.64 4.95 0.50
CA LEU A 17 -12.21 4.74 0.51
C LEU A 17 -11.65 5.14 -0.85
N THR A 18 -10.65 6.00 -0.82
CA THR A 18 -9.90 6.40 -2.02
C THR A 18 -9.05 5.22 -2.50
N CYS A 19 -8.74 5.20 -3.79
CA CYS A 19 -7.80 4.23 -4.34
C CYS A 19 -6.47 4.24 -3.57
N GLN A 20 -6.00 5.43 -3.17
CA GLN A 20 -4.76 5.59 -2.41
C GLN A 20 -4.81 4.84 -1.07
N GLN A 21 -5.88 5.03 -0.28
CA GLN A 21 -6.04 4.37 1.01
C GLN A 21 -6.07 2.84 0.88
N VAL A 22 -6.72 2.33 -0.16
CA VAL A 22 -6.75 0.88 -0.42
C VAL A 22 -5.36 0.36 -0.78
N THR A 23 -4.64 1.06 -1.67
CA THR A 23 -3.29 0.66 -2.07
C THR A 23 -2.29 0.76 -0.93
N ASP A 24 -2.45 1.72 -0.03
CA ASP A 24 -1.59 1.92 1.14
C ASP A 24 -1.60 0.67 2.02
N VAL A 25 -2.78 0.16 2.36
CA VAL A 25 -2.96 -1.10 3.13
C VAL A 25 -2.27 -2.28 2.45
N ILE A 26 -2.38 -2.38 1.12
CA ILE A 26 -1.74 -3.46 0.36
C ILE A 26 -0.21 -3.32 0.39
N ILE A 27 0.31 -2.10 0.24
CA ILE A 27 1.75 -1.82 0.32
C ILE A 27 2.26 -2.17 1.71
N ASP A 28 1.62 -1.70 2.77
CA ASP A 28 1.93 -1.99 4.18
C ASP A 28 2.01 -3.49 4.47
N TYR A 29 1.06 -4.25 3.92
CA TYR A 29 1.05 -5.70 4.03
C TYR A 29 2.23 -6.35 3.28
N LEU A 30 2.59 -5.83 2.10
CA LEU A 30 3.70 -6.33 1.29
C LEU A 30 5.09 -5.93 1.82
N THR A 31 5.21 -4.78 2.48
CA THR A 31 6.46 -4.30 3.11
C THR A 31 6.64 -4.84 4.53
N GLY A 32 5.57 -5.34 5.14
CA GLY A 32 5.58 -5.82 6.52
C GLY A 32 5.52 -4.68 7.55
N ASP A 33 5.08 -3.49 7.14
CA ASP A 33 4.94 -2.29 8.01
C ASP A 33 3.63 -2.31 8.82
N MET A 34 2.82 -3.36 8.66
CA MET A 34 1.54 -3.50 9.32
C MET A 34 1.67 -4.14 10.71
N GLN A 35 0.98 -3.57 11.70
CA GLN A 35 0.86 -4.15 13.06
C GLN A 35 0.32 -5.59 13.01
N PRO A 36 0.79 -6.50 13.90
CA PRO A 36 0.45 -7.92 13.83
C PRO A 36 -1.05 -8.23 13.84
N GLU A 37 -1.83 -7.49 14.63
CA GLU A 37 -3.27 -7.67 14.74
C GLU A 37 -3.98 -7.28 13.43
N THR A 38 -3.64 -6.11 12.87
CA THR A 38 -4.16 -5.63 11.58
C THR A 38 -3.77 -6.57 10.44
N LYS A 39 -2.53 -7.07 10.45
CA LYS A 39 -2.04 -8.04 9.46
C LYS A 39 -2.85 -9.33 9.47
N ARG A 40 -3.19 -9.83 10.66
CA ARG A 40 -4.03 -11.01 10.81
C ARG A 40 -5.43 -10.78 10.26
N LEU A 41 -6.07 -9.65 10.59
CA LEU A 41 -7.40 -9.30 10.08
C LEU A 41 -7.41 -9.18 8.56
N PHE A 42 -6.38 -8.55 7.98
CA PHE A 42 -6.28 -8.41 6.54
C PHE A 42 -6.04 -9.75 5.84
N SER A 43 -5.19 -10.62 6.40
CA SER A 43 -4.98 -11.98 5.89
C SER A 43 -6.27 -12.80 5.91
N ASP A 44 -7.01 -12.79 7.02
CA ASP A 44 -8.30 -13.48 7.15
C ASP A 44 -9.31 -13.00 6.09
N HIS A 45 -9.35 -11.69 5.83
CA HIS A 45 -10.18 -11.14 4.76
C HIS A 45 -9.77 -11.65 3.37
N LEU A 46 -8.47 -11.70 3.07
CA LEU A 46 -7.98 -12.25 1.80
C LEU A 46 -8.34 -13.74 1.65
N GLU A 47 -8.36 -14.50 2.74
CA GLU A 47 -8.78 -15.91 2.72
C GLU A 47 -10.31 -16.05 2.54
N GLY A 48 -11.09 -15.14 3.12
CA GLY A 48 -12.56 -15.15 3.07
C GLY A 48 -13.19 -14.48 1.84
N CYS A 49 -12.42 -13.69 1.08
CA CYS A 49 -12.93 -12.88 -0.04
C CYS A 49 -12.13 -13.11 -1.34
N PRO A 50 -12.63 -13.96 -2.27
CA PRO A 50 -11.89 -14.33 -3.48
C PRO A 50 -11.62 -13.15 -4.42
N ASP A 51 -12.52 -12.17 -4.50
CA ASP A 51 -12.35 -10.96 -5.32
C ASP A 51 -11.19 -10.09 -4.81
N CYS A 52 -11.12 -9.88 -3.51
CA CYS A 52 -10.03 -9.13 -2.88
C CYS A 52 -8.69 -9.87 -3.01
N HIS A 53 -8.69 -11.19 -2.90
CA HIS A 53 -7.51 -12.01 -3.14
C HIS A 53 -7.02 -11.92 -4.60
N ALA A 54 -7.93 -11.97 -5.58
CA ALA A 54 -7.59 -11.82 -7.00
C ALA A 54 -7.00 -10.42 -7.30
N PHE A 55 -7.60 -9.36 -6.73
CA PHE A 55 -7.08 -8.01 -6.85
C PHE A 55 -5.69 -7.87 -6.23
N PHE A 56 -5.51 -8.38 -5.00
CA PHE A 56 -4.23 -8.39 -4.30
C PHE A 56 -3.13 -9.08 -5.11
N ASN A 57 -3.42 -10.24 -5.70
CA ASN A 57 -2.46 -10.96 -6.53
C ASN A 57 -2.05 -10.17 -7.77
N THR A 58 -2.98 -9.49 -8.43
CA THR A 58 -2.70 -8.61 -9.56
C THR A 58 -1.79 -7.44 -9.15
N TYR A 59 -2.10 -6.81 -8.02
CA TYR A 59 -1.31 -5.71 -7.49
C TYR A 59 0.11 -6.15 -7.10
N ASN A 60 0.23 -7.25 -6.35
CA ASN A 60 1.51 -7.86 -5.98
C ASN A 60 2.34 -8.25 -7.22
N GLY A 61 1.70 -8.78 -8.27
CA GLY A 61 2.35 -9.03 -9.56
C GLY A 61 2.97 -7.77 -10.17
N THR A 62 2.21 -6.68 -10.20
CA THR A 62 2.70 -5.37 -10.66
C THR A 62 3.90 -4.89 -9.84
N VAL A 63 3.81 -4.95 -8.51
CA VAL A 63 4.90 -4.55 -7.60
C VAL A 63 6.15 -5.40 -7.82
N ARG A 64 6.01 -6.71 -8.04
CA ARG A 64 7.14 -7.59 -8.34
C ARG A 64 7.79 -7.24 -9.67
N ALA A 65 6.99 -7.00 -10.71
CA ALA A 65 7.49 -6.62 -12.03
C ALA A 65 8.27 -5.30 -11.98
N THR A 66 7.75 -4.29 -11.28
CA THR A 66 8.45 -3.00 -11.12
C THR A 66 9.70 -3.12 -10.24
N ARG A 67 9.68 -3.92 -9.18
CA ARG A 67 10.88 -4.22 -8.37
C ARG A 67 11.95 -5.00 -9.12
N SER A 68 11.58 -5.75 -10.16
CA SER A 68 12.53 -6.42 -11.05
C SER A 68 13.29 -5.45 -11.97
N LEU A 69 12.86 -4.19 -12.08
CA LEU A 69 13.62 -3.16 -12.79
C LEU A 69 14.86 -2.82 -11.94
N SER A 70 16.02 -3.27 -12.39
CA SER A 70 17.28 -2.94 -11.74
C SER A 70 17.69 -1.51 -12.06
N TYR A 71 18.20 -0.79 -11.04
CA TYR A 71 18.84 0.52 -11.23
C TYR A 71 19.98 0.46 -12.25
N ASP A 72 20.66 -0.70 -12.33
CA ASP A 72 21.76 -0.94 -13.26
C ASP A 72 21.30 -0.87 -14.73
N ALA A 73 20.07 -1.31 -15.01
CA ALA A 73 19.47 -1.30 -16.35
C ALA A 73 19.06 0.11 -16.83
N VAL A 74 19.10 1.12 -15.95
CA VAL A 74 18.81 2.51 -16.33
C VAL A 74 19.98 3.06 -17.16
N PRO A 75 19.79 3.64 -18.34
CA PRO A 75 20.90 4.22 -19.10
C PRO A 75 21.61 5.35 -18.34
N ASP A 76 22.95 5.42 -18.41
CA ASP A 76 23.76 6.44 -17.72
C ASP A 76 23.33 7.87 -18.02
N GLU A 77 22.96 8.14 -19.28
CA GLU A 77 22.47 9.46 -19.68
C GLU A 77 21.20 9.85 -18.91
N MET A 78 20.28 8.91 -18.74
CA MET A 78 19.06 9.14 -17.97
C MET A 78 19.39 9.36 -16.49
N ARG A 79 20.27 8.53 -15.90
CA ARG A 79 20.72 8.71 -14.51
C ARG A 79 21.31 10.10 -14.28
N ASN A 80 22.20 10.54 -15.17
CA ASN A 80 22.85 11.84 -15.09
C ASN A 80 21.86 13.00 -15.23
N ARG A 81 20.91 12.92 -16.17
CA ARG A 81 19.87 13.95 -16.33
C ARG A 81 18.98 14.07 -15.10
N VAL A 82 18.52 12.96 -14.54
CA VAL A 82 17.71 12.97 -13.31
C VAL A 82 18.52 13.53 -12.14
N ARG A 83 19.78 13.12 -11.99
CA ARG A 83 20.67 13.64 -10.93
C ARG A 83 20.87 15.16 -11.05
N GLN A 84 21.16 15.67 -12.25
CA GLN A 84 21.31 17.11 -12.51
C GLN A 84 20.04 17.88 -12.16
N PHE A 85 18.88 17.34 -12.55
CA PHE A 85 17.58 17.93 -12.20
C PHE A 85 17.38 17.99 -10.67
N LEU A 86 17.58 16.87 -9.96
CA LEU A 86 17.39 16.82 -8.51
C LEU A 86 18.36 17.73 -7.75
N LEU A 87 19.62 17.83 -8.18
CA LEU A 87 20.59 18.77 -7.61
C LEU A 87 20.11 20.22 -7.76
N LYS A 88 19.63 20.59 -8.96
CA LYS A 88 19.11 21.94 -9.20
C LYS A 88 17.85 22.25 -8.39
N THR A 89 16.95 21.28 -8.21
CA THR A 89 15.63 21.52 -7.62
C THR A 89 15.59 21.31 -6.11
N ILE A 90 16.35 20.36 -5.57
CA ILE A 90 16.29 19.97 -4.14
C ILE A 90 17.50 20.48 -3.36
N ALA A 91 18.69 20.56 -3.98
CA ALA A 91 19.90 21.07 -3.32
C ALA A 91 20.06 22.60 -3.39
N GLY A 92 19.15 23.28 -4.08
CA GLY A 92 19.03 24.74 -4.07
C GLY A 92 19.81 25.43 -5.20
N GLU A 93 19.07 26.19 -6.00
CA GLU A 93 19.26 27.62 -6.31
C GLU A 93 17.94 28.19 -6.84
#